data_AF-A0AAV5ZYV9-F1
#
_entry.id   AF-A0AAV5ZYV9-F1
#
_cell.length_a   1.000
_cell.length_b   1.000
_cell.length_c   1.000
_cell.angle_alpha   90.00
_cell.angle_beta   90.00
_cell.angle_gamma   90.00
#
_symmetry.space_group_name_H-M   'P 1'
#
loop_
_entity.id
_entity.type
_entity.pdbx_description
1 polymer ?
#
loop_
_entity_poly.entity_id
_entity_poly.type
_entity_poly.pdbx_seq_one_letter_code
_entity_poly.pdbx_strand_id
1 'polypeptide(L)' 'MPDDALQFRRPDGRCLPDVPAPTAVPADPVGALRAQHEAQGLPLHARTACPEWLGERLDVGWAIDVLHPLATRAVG' A
#
# COMPACT_ATOMS: atom_id res chain seq x y z
N MET A 1 6.40 36.91 -1.92
CA MET A 1 7.26 35.71 -1.79
C MET A 1 6.33 34.53 -1.95
N PRO A 2 6.58 33.60 -2.89
CA PRO A 2 5.77 32.38 -2.94
C PRO A 2 6.10 31.55 -1.70
N ASP A 3 5.08 31.01 -1.03
CA ASP A 3 5.20 30.22 0.18
C ASP A 3 6.09 28.98 -0.06
N ASP A 4 7.11 28.80 0.80
CA ASP A 4 8.14 27.75 0.76
C ASP A 4 7.62 26.31 1.01
N ALA A 5 6.37 26.01 0.68
CA ALA A 5 5.73 24.72 0.92
C ALA A 5 6.01 23.72 -0.22
N LEU A 6 6.45 22.51 0.15
CA LEU A 6 6.64 21.39 -0.78
C LEU A 6 5.30 21.01 -1.43
N GLN A 7 5.24 21.00 -2.76
CA GLN A 7 4.04 20.61 -3.51
C GLN A 7 4.25 19.23 -4.16
N PHE A 8 3.42 18.26 -3.76
CA PHE A 8 3.38 16.96 -4.43
C PHE A 8 2.58 17.09 -5.73
N ARG A 9 3.12 16.53 -6.83
CA ARG A 9 2.52 16.62 -8.15
C ARG A 9 2.35 15.23 -8.74
N ARG A 10 1.23 15.03 -9.43
CA ARG A 10 0.99 13.83 -10.23
C ARG A 10 1.88 13.86 -11.48
N PRO A 11 2.14 12.72 -12.15
CA PRO A 11 2.92 12.68 -13.39
C PRO A 11 2.37 13.59 -14.52
N ASP A 12 1.10 13.98 -14.45
CA ASP A 12 0.46 14.92 -15.39
C ASP A 12 0.65 16.41 -15.02
N GLY A 13 1.47 16.72 -14.01
CA GLY A 13 1.79 18.08 -13.57
C GLY A 13 0.76 18.74 -12.65
N ARG A 14 -0.39 18.10 -12.41
CA ARG A 14 -1.41 18.60 -11.48
C ARG A 14 -0.95 18.41 -10.03
N CYS A 15 -1.28 19.35 -9.13
CA CYS A 15 -1.04 19.16 -7.71
C CYS A 15 -1.81 17.92 -7.21
N LEU A 16 -1.13 17.10 -6.43
CA LEU A 16 -1.76 16.03 -5.68
C LEU A 16 -2.55 16.68 -4.53
N PRO A 17 -3.84 16.36 -4.35
CA PRO A 17 -4.59 16.86 -3.20
C PRO A 17 -3.98 16.31 -1.91
N ASP A 18 -3.93 17.13 -0.85
CA ASP A 18 -3.34 16.74 0.44
C ASP A 18 -3.96 15.45 0.99
N VAL A 19 -5.28 15.33 0.88
CA VAL A 19 -6.04 14.12 1.19
C VAL A 19 -7.26 14.07 0.26
N PRO A 20 -7.54 12.94 -0.43
CA PRO A 20 -8.80 12.78 -1.13
C PRO A 20 -9.97 12.78 -0.12
N ALA A 21 -11.12 13.33 -0.49
CA ALA A 21 -12.29 13.32 0.38
C ALA A 21 -12.62 11.88 0.84
N PRO A 22 -12.89 11.64 2.15
CA PRO A 22 -13.22 10.30 2.63
C PRO A 22 -14.50 9.79 1.97
N THR A 23 -14.48 8.53 1.53
CA THR A 23 -15.70 7.85 1.06
C THR A 23 -16.68 7.67 2.22
N ALA A 24 -17.98 7.81 1.95
CA ALA A 24 -19.01 7.48 2.93
C ALA A 24 -18.90 6.00 3.32
N VAL A 25 -18.65 5.74 4.61
CA VAL A 25 -18.58 4.38 5.16
C VAL A 25 -19.95 4.02 5.74
N PRO A 26 -20.54 2.87 5.36
CA PRO A 26 -21.79 2.38 5.96
C PRO A 26 -21.68 2.22 7.48
N ALA A 27 -22.80 2.32 8.20
CA ALA A 27 -22.84 2.14 9.66
C ALA A 27 -22.36 0.73 10.09
N ASP A 28 -22.66 -0.29 9.27
CA ASP A 28 -22.06 -1.62 9.37
C ASP A 28 -21.28 -1.93 8.08
N PRO A 29 -19.98 -1.60 8.04
CA PRO A 29 -19.18 -1.81 6.83
C PRO A 29 -18.93 -3.29 6.54
N VAL A 30 -18.90 -4.15 7.56
CA VAL A 30 -18.63 -5.59 7.39
C VAL A 30 -19.86 -6.27 6.79
N GLY A 31 -21.06 -5.95 7.30
CA GLY A 31 -22.32 -6.44 6.74
C GLY A 31 -22.53 -5.99 5.30
N ALA A 32 -22.31 -4.70 5.01
CA ALA A 32 -22.44 -4.15 3.66
C ALA A 32 -21.51 -4.84 2.65
N LEU A 33 -20.24 -5.05 3.04
CA LEU A 33 -19.26 -5.71 2.19
C LEU A 33 -19.62 -7.19 1.94
N ARG A 34 -20.10 -7.90 2.96
CA ARG A 34 -20.54 -9.30 2.83
C ARG A 34 -21.74 -9.44 1.89
N ALA A 35 -22.75 -8.58 2.04
CA ALA A 35 -23.92 -8.56 1.16
C ALA A 35 -23.54 -8.27 -0.30
N GLN A 36 -22.57 -7.38 -0.53
CA GLN A 36 -22.05 -7.11 -1.87
C GLN A 36 -21.37 -8.35 -2.47
N HIS A 37 -20.53 -9.06 -1.70
CA HIS A 37 -19.90 -10.29 -2.16
C HIS A 37 -20.95 -11.37 -2.48
N GLU A 38 -21.97 -11.54 -1.65
CA GLU A 38 -23.07 -12.48 -1.88
C GLU A 38 -23.83 -12.15 -3.17
N ALA A 39 -24.16 -10.87 -3.39
CA ALA A 39 -24.82 -10.41 -4.61
C ALA A 39 -23.98 -10.63 -5.87
N GLN A 40 -22.65 -10.62 -5.73
CA GLN A 40 -21.71 -10.89 -6.81
C GLN A 40 -21.34 -12.38 -6.94
N GLY A 41 -21.87 -13.26 -6.09
CA GLY A 41 -21.52 -14.67 -6.08
C GLY A 41 -20.04 -14.92 -5.72
N LEU A 42 -19.44 -14.06 -4.90
CA LEU A 42 -18.04 -14.16 -4.46
C LEU A 42 -17.98 -14.88 -3.10
N PRO A 43 -17.63 -16.17 -3.04
CA PRO A 43 -17.54 -16.93 -1.80
C PRO A 43 -16.23 -16.61 -1.07
N LEU A 44 -16.11 -15.41 -0.50
CA LEU A 44 -14.93 -15.04 0.27
C LEU A 44 -15.00 -15.62 1.69
N HIS A 45 -14.03 -16.46 2.03
CA HIS A 45 -13.82 -17.03 3.34
C HIS A 45 -12.39 -16.76 3.85
N ALA A 46 -12.11 -17.12 5.10
CA ALA A 46 -10.80 -16.86 5.73
C ALA A 46 -9.62 -17.33 4.84
N ARG A 47 -9.73 -18.52 4.26
CA ARG A 47 -8.70 -19.05 3.36
C ARG A 47 -8.55 -18.31 2.02
N THR A 48 -9.61 -17.79 1.39
CA THR A 48 -9.48 -16.97 0.15
C THR A 48 -8.99 -15.56 0.45
N ALA A 49 -9.18 -15.08 1.68
CA ALA A 49 -8.64 -13.81 2.13
C ALA A 49 -7.15 -13.90 2.50
N CYS A 50 -6.58 -15.10 2.58
CA CYS A 50 -5.13 -15.25 2.71
C CYS A 50 -4.47 -14.98 1.35
N PRO A 51 -3.52 -14.04 1.27
CA PRO A 51 -2.71 -13.91 0.07
C PRO A 51 -1.91 -15.21 -0.15
N GLU A 52 -1.82 -15.65 -1.40
CA GLU A 52 -0.96 -16.78 -1.78
C GLU A 52 0.51 -16.35 -1.85
N TRP A 53 0.76 -15.07 -2.06
CA TRP A 53 2.09 -14.49 -2.03
C TRP A 53 2.51 -14.21 -0.58
N LEU A 54 3.52 -14.94 -0.12
CA LEU A 54 4.15 -14.74 1.19
C LEU A 54 5.29 -13.70 1.15
N GLY A 55 5.38 -12.92 0.08
CA GLY A 55 6.57 -12.14 -0.26
C GLY A 55 7.64 -12.99 -0.94
N GLU A 56 8.60 -12.36 -1.60
CA GLU A 56 9.89 -13.03 -1.84
C GLU A 56 10.60 -13.22 -0.50
N ARG A 57 11.48 -14.24 -0.41
CA ARG A 57 12.27 -14.42 0.80
C ARG A 57 13.08 -13.15 1.03
N LEU A 58 12.89 -12.51 2.17
CA LEU A 58 13.63 -11.31 2.54
C LEU A 58 15.13 -11.58 2.43
N ASP A 59 15.80 -10.89 1.51
CA ASP A 59 17.25 -10.89 1.43
C ASP A 59 17.80 -9.96 2.52
N VAL A 60 18.08 -10.57 3.68
CA VAL A 60 18.62 -9.87 4.84
C VAL A 60 20.01 -9.30 4.52
N GLY A 61 20.79 -9.94 3.65
CA GLY A 61 22.10 -9.45 3.22
C GLY A 61 21.97 -8.16 2.42
N TRP A 62 21.09 -8.15 1.41
CA TRP A 62 20.77 -6.94 0.65
C TRP A 62 20.21 -5.81 1.54
N ALA A 63 19.30 -6.13 2.46
CA ALA A 63 18.72 -5.13 3.36
C ALA A 63 19.77 -4.48 4.26
N ILE A 64 20.73 -5.27 4.77
CA ILE A 64 21.87 -4.75 5.54
C ILE A 64 22.79 -3.92 4.64
N ASP A 65 23.13 -4.41 3.45
CA ASP A 65 24.00 -3.71 2.50
C ASP A 65 23.45 -2.33 2.10
N VAL A 66 22.13 -2.22 1.92
CA VAL A 66 21.48 -0.96 1.52
C VAL A 66 21.24 0.00 2.70
N LEU A 67 20.92 -0.52 3.89
CA LEU A 67 20.54 0.31 5.03
C LEU A 67 21.70 0.63 5.98
N HIS A 68 22.78 -0.16 5.97
CA HIS A 68 23.88 0.01 6.91
C HIS A 68 25.03 0.81 6.28
N PRO A 69 25.35 2.02 6.78
CA PRO A 69 26.35 2.91 6.19
C PRO A 69 27.77 2.32 6.07
N LEU A 70 28.08 1.27 6.83
CA LEU A 70 29.39 0.59 6.83
C LEU A 70 29.39 -0.73 6.03
N ALA A 71 28.26 -1.13 5.45
CA ALA A 71 28.19 -2.35 4.64
C ALA A 71 28.71 -2.07 3.22
N THR A 72 30.04 -2.04 3.07
CA THR A 72 30.68 -2.06 1.75
C THR A 72 30.95 -3.50 1.35
N ARG A 73 30.30 -3.97 0.28
CA ARG A 73 30.53 -5.30 -0.31
C ARG A 73 32.00 -5.44 -0.70
N ALA A 74 32.73 -6.34 -0.03
CA ALA A 74 34.07 -6.72 -0.49
C ALA A 74 33.91 -7.50 -1.81
N VAL A 75 34.42 -6.94 -2.90
CA VAL A 75 34.49 -7.63 -4.19
C VAL A 75 35.62 -8.66 -4.08
N GLY A 76 35.24 -9.94 -4.07
CA GLY A 76 36.15 -11.08 -4.24
C GLY A 76 36.13 -11.57 -5.68
#